data_AF-A0A3N5KRD1-F1
#
_entry.id   AF-A0A3N5KRD1-F1
#
_cell.length_a   1.000
_cell.length_b   1.000
_cell.length_c   1.000
_cell.angle_alpha   90.00
_cell.angle_beta   90.00
_cell.angle_gamma   90.00
#
_symmetry.space_group_name_H-M   'P 1'
#
loop_
_entity.id
_entity.type
_entity.pdbx_description
1 polymer ?
#
loop_
_entity_poly.entity_id
_entity_poly.type
_entity_poly.pdbx_seq_one_letter_code
_entity_poly.pdbx_strand_id
1 'polypeptide(L)'
;MSNVPSELRDDIPTFDDQPSSRGHGPIDWTGLTSVRTAKSALEIGTIVGLALGIFFGLEAILRWTDTPSYVFPKPMDVVGVLWNQFGSVFAHHLWVTMYEFLAGFAIGAAIGLVLAALITQKPFAEKVIAPYILIMVVTPMIALVPFLRLKMGFGS
;
A
#
# COMPACT_ATOMS: atom_id res chain seq x y z
N MET A 1 -16.37 54.92 39.10
CA MET A 1 -17.74 54.57 38.68
C MET A 1 -17.92 55.12 37.27
N SER A 2 -17.77 54.27 36.25
CA SER A 2 -17.85 54.68 34.84
C SER A 2 -19.30 54.75 34.39
N ASN A 3 -19.77 55.94 34.03
CA ASN A 3 -21.08 56.14 33.40
C ASN A 3 -21.04 55.57 31.98
N VAL A 4 -21.37 54.29 31.84
CA VAL A 4 -21.66 53.67 30.54
C VAL A 4 -23.09 54.07 30.16
N PRO A 5 -23.31 54.68 28.99
CA PRO A 5 -24.65 54.99 28.48
C PRO A 5 -25.51 53.72 28.40
N SER A 6 -26.76 53.79 28.87
CA SER A 6 -27.67 52.62 28.97
C SER A 6 -27.97 51.95 27.62
N GLU A 7 -27.83 52.67 26.51
CA GLU A 7 -28.03 52.16 25.15
C GLU A 7 -27.00 51.10 24.74
N LEU A 8 -25.79 51.14 25.29
CA LEU A 8 -24.71 50.16 24.99
C LEU A 8 -24.83 48.87 25.80
N ARG A 9 -25.77 48.80 26.77
CA ARG A 9 -26.00 47.60 27.57
C ARG A 9 -26.89 46.58 26.84
N ASP A 10 -27.71 47.05 25.91
CA ASP A 10 -28.67 46.23 25.17
C ASP A 10 -28.08 45.63 23.88
N ASP A 11 -26.94 46.17 23.41
CA ASP A 11 -26.17 45.67 22.26
C ASP A 11 -25.08 44.65 22.65
N ILE A 12 -25.04 44.20 23.91
CA ILE A 12 -24.10 43.16 24.33
C ILE A 12 -24.68 41.80 23.95
N PRO A 13 -24.16 41.11 22.92
CA PRO A 13 -24.60 39.77 22.60
C PRO A 13 -24.37 38.86 23.82
N THR A 14 -25.46 38.33 24.37
CA THR A 14 -25.45 37.36 25.46
C THR A 14 -25.05 36.02 24.86
N PHE A 15 -23.81 35.59 25.09
CA PHE A 15 -23.29 34.30 24.62
C PHE A 15 -23.70 33.12 25.50
N ASP A 16 -24.87 33.20 26.14
CA ASP A 16 -25.47 32.04 26.79
C ASP A 16 -26.38 31.34 25.77
N ASP A 17 -26.20 30.03 25.65
CA ASP A 17 -26.94 29.09 24.80
C ASP A 17 -26.57 29.00 23.31
N GLN A 18 -25.28 28.83 23.00
CA GLN A 18 -24.94 27.94 21.87
C GLN A 18 -24.92 26.49 22.38
N PRO A 19 -25.89 25.63 22.00
CA PRO A 19 -25.73 24.21 22.22
C PRO A 19 -24.47 23.78 21.49
N SER A 20 -23.53 23.19 22.23
CA SER A 20 -22.28 22.61 21.73
C SER A 20 -22.57 21.53 20.69
N SER A 21 -22.81 21.97 19.45
CA SER A 21 -22.92 21.12 18.27
C SER A 21 -21.54 20.56 17.98
N ARG A 22 -21.27 19.42 18.64
CA ARG A 22 -20.30 18.37 18.30
C ARG A 22 -19.36 18.75 17.16
N GLY A 23 -18.11 19.08 17.52
CA GLY A 23 -17.04 19.37 16.59
C GLY A 23 -16.91 18.28 15.53
N HIS A 24 -17.31 18.61 14.30
CA HIS A 24 -16.79 17.95 13.13
C HIS A 24 -15.43 18.61 12.85
N GLY A 25 -14.35 17.91 13.19
CA GLY A 25 -13.04 18.26 12.66
C GLY A 25 -13.06 18.19 11.12
N PRO A 26 -12.07 18.78 10.42
CA PRO A 26 -12.02 18.77 8.95
C PRO A 26 -11.94 17.36 8.32
N ILE A 27 -11.81 16.32 9.15
CA ILE A 27 -11.81 14.93 8.76
C ILE A 27 -12.99 14.26 9.46
N ASP A 28 -14.12 14.15 8.75
CA ASP A 28 -15.31 13.45 9.20
C ASP A 28 -15.21 11.96 8.87
N TRP A 29 -14.82 11.16 9.87
CA TRP A 29 -14.66 9.71 9.76
C TRP A 29 -15.98 8.95 9.63
N THR A 30 -17.11 9.64 9.80
CA THR A 30 -18.47 9.07 9.72
C THR A 30 -18.83 8.61 8.30
N GLY A 31 -18.13 9.14 7.29
CA GLY A 31 -18.20 8.66 5.89
C GLY A 31 -17.61 7.26 5.66
N LEU A 32 -16.70 6.79 6.53
CA LEU A 32 -16.06 5.47 6.40
C LEU A 32 -16.88 4.36 7.07
N THR A 33 -17.76 4.70 8.00
CA THR A 33 -18.58 3.74 8.77
C THR A 33 -20.03 3.68 8.28
N SER A 34 -20.49 4.69 7.54
CA SER A 34 -21.81 4.69 6.90
C SER A 34 -21.85 3.86 5.60
N VAL A 35 -21.28 2.66 5.66
CA VAL A 35 -21.55 1.63 4.64
C VAL A 35 -22.99 1.19 4.85
N ARG A 36 -23.91 1.83 4.13
CA ARG A 36 -25.28 1.37 3.97
C ARG A 36 -25.22 0.02 3.24
N THR A 37 -25.14 -1.06 4.01
CA THR A 37 -24.84 -2.45 3.62
C THR A 37 -25.57 -2.94 2.36
N ALA A 38 -26.78 -2.45 2.10
CA ALA A 38 -27.57 -2.81 0.92
C ALA A 38 -27.03 -2.25 -0.41
N LYS A 39 -26.41 -1.05 -0.43
CA LYS A 39 -25.79 -0.50 -1.65
C LYS A 39 -24.40 -1.07 -1.90
N SER A 40 -23.67 -1.41 -0.84
CA SER A 40 -22.34 -2.03 -0.93
C SER A 40 -22.38 -3.44 -1.53
N ALA A 41 -23.39 -4.25 -1.20
CA ALA A 41 -23.55 -5.58 -1.80
C ALA A 41 -23.82 -5.53 -3.31
N LEU A 42 -24.59 -4.53 -3.78
CA LEU A 42 -24.83 -4.29 -5.20
C LEU A 42 -23.58 -3.80 -5.92
N GLU A 43 -22.78 -2.92 -5.31
CA GLU A 43 -21.50 -2.45 -5.85
C GLU A 43 -20.45 -3.59 -5.95
N ILE A 44 -20.39 -4.45 -4.94
CA ILE A 44 -19.53 -5.65 -4.99
C ILE A 44 -20.02 -6.59 -6.10
N GLY A 45 -21.33 -6.79 -6.22
CA GLY A 45 -21.92 -7.61 -7.28
C GLY A 45 -21.62 -7.08 -8.69
N THR A 46 -21.68 -5.76 -8.90
CA THR A 46 -21.35 -5.16 -10.20
C THR A 46 -19.86 -5.28 -10.52
N ILE A 47 -18.97 -5.07 -9.56
CA ILE A 47 -17.52 -5.23 -9.74
C ILE A 47 -17.17 -6.68 -10.07
N VAL A 48 -17.71 -7.64 -9.31
CA VAL A 48 -17.48 -9.07 -9.55
C VAL A 48 -18.06 -9.49 -10.89
N GLY A 49 -19.28 -9.04 -11.22
CA GLY A 49 -19.90 -9.31 -12.51
C GLY A 49 -19.08 -8.76 -13.69
N LEU A 50 -18.55 -7.55 -13.58
CA LEU A 50 -17.66 -6.97 -14.59
C LEU A 50 -16.37 -7.78 -14.72
N ALA A 51 -15.74 -8.14 -13.61
CA ALA A 51 -14.51 -8.93 -13.60
C ALA A 51 -14.71 -10.30 -14.24
N LEU A 52 -15.80 -11.00 -13.91
CA LEU A 52 -16.17 -12.27 -14.53
C LEU A 52 -16.48 -12.10 -16.02
N GLY A 53 -17.19 -11.02 -16.39
CA GLY A 53 -17.47 -10.67 -17.79
C GLY A 53 -16.20 -10.47 -18.60
N ILE A 54 -15.21 -9.76 -18.05
CA ILE A 54 -13.90 -9.58 -18.68
C ILE A 54 -13.17 -10.93 -18.78
N PHE A 55 -13.15 -11.71 -17.70
CA PHE A 55 -12.45 -12.99 -17.65
C PHE A 55 -12.98 -13.98 -18.70
N PHE A 56 -14.30 -14.22 -18.71
CA PHE A 56 -14.93 -15.13 -19.66
C PHE A 56 -15.01 -14.53 -21.07
N GLY A 57 -15.16 -13.22 -21.20
CA GLY A 57 -15.13 -12.53 -22.49
C GLY A 57 -13.76 -12.68 -23.17
N LEU A 58 -12.67 -12.50 -22.42
CA LEU A 58 -11.31 -12.70 -22.91
C LEU A 58 -11.06 -14.17 -23.29
N GLU A 59 -11.49 -15.12 -22.44
CA GLU A 59 -11.41 -16.56 -22.74
C GLU A 59 -12.15 -16.89 -24.05
N ALA A 60 -13.37 -16.36 -24.25
CA ALA A 60 -14.16 -16.59 -25.44
C ALA A 60 -13.52 -16.00 -26.70
N ILE A 61 -12.99 -14.77 -26.62
CA ILE A 61 -12.29 -14.11 -27.73
C ILE A 61 -11.04 -14.92 -28.11
N LEU A 62 -10.21 -15.31 -27.13
CA LEU A 62 -8.99 -16.07 -27.38
C LEU A 62 -9.26 -17.45 -27.96
N ARG A 63 -10.36 -18.10 -27.55
CA ARG A 63 -10.82 -19.38 -28.13
C ARG A 63 -11.35 -19.19 -29.55
N TRP A 64 -12.08 -18.11 -29.81
CA TRP A 64 -12.68 -17.86 -31.13
C TRP A 64 -11.63 -17.44 -32.17
N THR A 65 -10.63 -16.65 -31.77
CA THR A 65 -9.51 -16.21 -32.62
C THR A 65 -8.42 -17.29 -32.76
N ASP A 66 -8.58 -18.46 -32.13
CA ASP A 66 -7.62 -19.57 -32.11
C ASP A 66 -6.17 -19.11 -31.84
N THR A 67 -6.03 -18.21 -30.85
CA THR A 67 -4.73 -17.60 -30.53
C THR A 67 -3.80 -18.64 -29.92
N PRO A 68 -2.56 -18.80 -30.42
CA PRO A 68 -1.59 -19.73 -29.85
C PRO A 68 -1.28 -19.39 -28.39
N SER A 69 -1.29 -20.40 -27.51
CA SER A 69 -1.11 -20.23 -26.05
C SER A 69 0.23 -19.62 -25.63
N TYR A 70 1.24 -19.61 -26.51
CA TYR A 70 2.54 -18.96 -26.26
C TYR A 70 2.49 -17.43 -26.38
N VAL A 71 1.56 -16.89 -27.19
CA VAL A 71 1.40 -15.42 -27.35
C VAL A 71 0.57 -14.88 -26.20
N PHE A 72 -0.52 -15.56 -25.87
CA PHE A 72 -1.39 -15.19 -24.77
C PHE A 72 -2.08 -16.44 -24.20
N PRO A 73 -1.72 -16.89 -22.98
CA PRO A 73 -2.35 -18.06 -22.40
C PRO A 73 -3.81 -17.78 -22.06
N LYS A 74 -4.68 -18.76 -22.31
CA LYS A 74 -6.10 -18.66 -21.96
C LYS A 74 -6.24 -18.56 -20.45
N PRO A 75 -7.06 -17.64 -19.92
CA PRO A 75 -7.27 -17.49 -18.48
C PRO A 75 -7.57 -18.82 -17.75
N MET A 76 -8.34 -19.72 -18.35
CA MET A 76 -8.62 -21.03 -17.75
C MET A 76 -7.39 -21.95 -17.65
N ASP A 77 -6.50 -21.91 -18.64
CA ASP A 77 -5.26 -22.70 -18.64
C ASP A 77 -4.33 -22.24 -17.51
N VAL A 78 -4.27 -20.92 -17.26
CA VAL A 78 -3.52 -20.33 -16.15
C VAL A 78 -4.05 -20.84 -14.80
N VAL A 79 -5.37 -20.86 -14.61
CA VAL A 79 -5.99 -21.39 -13.38
C VAL A 79 -5.69 -22.87 -13.20
N GLY A 80 -5.79 -23.66 -14.28
CA GLY A 80 -5.47 -25.09 -14.24
C GLY A 80 -4.03 -25.38 -13.87
N VAL A 81 -3.08 -24.65 -14.46
CA VAL A 81 -1.64 -24.76 -14.14
C VAL A 81 -1.39 -24.32 -12.71
N LEU A 82 -1.96 -23.18 -12.29
CA LEU A 82 -1.79 -22.66 -10.94
C LEU A 82 -2.26 -23.68 -9.90
N TRP A 83 -3.44 -24.28 -10.08
CA TRP A 83 -3.98 -25.27 -9.14
C TRP A 83 -3.17 -26.57 -9.12
N ASN A 84 -2.87 -27.13 -10.29
CA ASN A 84 -2.18 -28.42 -10.40
C ASN A 84 -0.71 -28.36 -9.97
N GLN A 85 -0.04 -27.23 -10.23
CA GLN A 85 1.39 -27.06 -9.91
C GLN A 85 1.60 -26.26 -8.62
N PHE A 86 0.52 -25.88 -7.91
CA PHE A 86 0.63 -25.07 -6.70
C PHE A 86 1.54 -25.73 -5.67
N GLY A 87 1.23 -26.97 -5.27
CA GLY A 87 1.96 -27.66 -4.20
C GLY A 87 3.38 -28.06 -4.60
N SER A 88 3.59 -28.49 -5.84
CA SER A 88 4.87 -29.06 -6.29
C SER A 88 5.89 -28.01 -6.68
N VAL A 89 5.47 -26.89 -7.27
CA VAL A 89 6.36 -25.88 -7.84
C VAL A 89 6.18 -24.55 -7.12
N PHE A 90 4.98 -23.97 -7.15
CA PHE A 90 4.77 -22.61 -6.66
C PHE A 90 4.95 -22.47 -5.14
N ALA A 91 4.49 -23.45 -4.36
CA ALA A 91 4.58 -23.42 -2.90
C ALA A 91 6.04 -23.40 -2.43
N HIS A 92 6.91 -24.18 -3.10
CA HIS A 92 8.35 -24.19 -2.80
C HIS A 92 8.98 -22.82 -3.12
N HIS A 93 8.76 -22.29 -4.32
CA HIS A 93 9.33 -20.99 -4.71
C HIS A 93 8.78 -19.83 -3.87
N LEU A 94 7.49 -19.88 -3.53
CA LEU A 94 6.87 -18.92 -2.63
C LEU A 94 7.51 -18.97 -1.25
N TRP A 95 7.74 -20.17 -0.72
CA TRP A 95 8.40 -20.35 0.57
C TRP A 95 9.84 -19.81 0.56
N VAL A 96 10.63 -20.15 -0.47
CA VAL A 96 12.01 -19.64 -0.62
C VAL A 96 12.02 -18.12 -0.70
N THR A 97 11.15 -17.53 -1.54
CA THR A 97 11.04 -16.07 -1.69
C THR A 97 10.64 -15.40 -0.38
N MET A 98 9.69 -16.00 0.34
CA MET A 98 9.24 -15.51 1.64
C MET A 98 10.36 -15.54 2.67
N TYR A 99 11.12 -16.64 2.72
CA TYR A 99 12.27 -16.78 3.60
C TYR A 99 13.37 -15.75 3.28
N GLU A 100 13.74 -15.60 2.01
CA GLU A 100 14.73 -14.61 1.56
C GLU A 100 14.28 -13.18 1.89
N PHE A 101 13.01 -12.87 1.65
CA PHE A 101 12.42 -11.58 2.00
C PHE A 101 12.47 -11.33 3.51
N LEU A 102 12.04 -12.28 4.33
CA LEU A 102 12.03 -12.13 5.79
C LEU A 102 13.43 -12.01 6.36
N ALA A 103 14.38 -12.81 5.87
CA ALA A 103 15.78 -12.75 6.29
C ALA A 103 16.41 -11.40 5.92
N GLY A 104 16.24 -10.96 4.67
CA GLY A 104 16.72 -9.65 4.21
C GLY A 104 16.07 -8.49 4.94
N PHE A 105 14.75 -8.56 5.18
CA PHE A 105 14.00 -7.58 5.95
C PHE A 105 14.46 -7.51 7.40
N ALA A 106 14.66 -8.64 8.08
CA ALA A 106 15.11 -8.65 9.47
C ALA A 106 16.49 -7.99 9.62
N ILE A 107 17.42 -8.32 8.73
CA ILE A 107 18.77 -7.71 8.70
C ILE A 107 18.67 -6.21 8.39
N GLY A 108 17.95 -5.84 7.33
CA GLY A 108 17.80 -4.46 6.89
C GLY A 108 17.09 -3.58 7.92
N ALA A 109 16.02 -4.08 8.55
CA ALA A 109 15.28 -3.39 9.59
C ALA A 109 16.11 -3.20 10.86
N ALA A 110 16.89 -4.19 11.27
CA ALA A 110 17.79 -4.06 12.42
C ALA A 110 18.84 -2.97 12.19
N ILE A 111 19.52 -3.00 11.03
CA ILE A 111 20.51 -1.99 10.66
C ILE A 111 19.85 -0.61 10.54
N GLY A 112 18.71 -0.53 9.86
CA GLY A 112 17.97 0.71 9.67
C GLY A 112 17.51 1.34 10.98
N LEU A 113 17.05 0.53 11.93
CA LEU A 113 16.63 1.00 13.25
C LEU A 113 17.81 1.53 14.07
N VAL A 114 18.96 0.85 14.02
CA VAL A 114 20.20 1.34 14.64
C VAL A 114 20.63 2.67 14.01
N LEU A 115 20.68 2.75 12.68
CA LEU A 115 21.05 3.98 11.98
C LEU A 115 20.09 5.13 12.27
N ALA A 116 18.78 4.87 12.30
CA ALA A 116 17.79 5.88 12.65
C ALA A 116 18.03 6.41 14.07
N ALA A 117 18.22 5.52 15.05
CA ALA A 117 18.51 5.91 16.43
C ALA A 117 19.81 6.74 16.57
N LEU A 118 20.85 6.42 15.80
CA LEU A 118 22.10 7.18 15.75
C LEU A 118 21.91 8.58 15.13
N ILE A 119 21.19 8.66 14.02
CA ILE A 119 20.93 9.91 13.30
C ILE A 119 20.09 10.86 14.16
N THR A 120 19.05 10.36 14.83
CA THR A 120 18.18 11.18 15.68
C THR A 120 18.92 11.79 16.88
N GLN A 121 19.97 11.13 17.39
CA GLN A 121 20.70 11.64 18.56
C GLN A 121 21.71 12.75 18.23
N LYS A 122 22.23 12.81 17.00
CA LYS A 122 23.33 13.73 16.64
C LYS A 122 23.10 14.38 15.26
N PRO A 123 22.96 15.72 15.17
CA PRO A 123 22.75 16.42 13.89
C PRO A 123 23.97 16.33 12.95
N PHE A 124 25.15 15.98 13.48
CA PHE A 124 26.34 15.70 12.65
C PHE A 124 26.23 14.33 11.94
N ALA A 125 25.69 13.31 12.62
CA ALA A 125 25.53 11.97 12.05
C ALA A 125 24.55 11.99 10.87
N GLU A 126 23.48 12.77 10.98
CA GLU A 126 22.53 13.01 9.88
C GLU A 126 23.23 13.54 8.63
N LYS A 127 24.01 14.61 8.75
CA LYS A 127 24.70 15.25 7.62
C LYS A 127 25.70 14.34 6.91
N VAL A 128 26.35 13.44 7.66
CA VAL A 128 27.34 12.52 7.10
C VAL A 128 26.66 11.29 6.51
N ILE A 129 25.67 10.70 7.18
CA ILE A 129 25.09 9.40 6.80
C ILE A 129 24.01 9.55 5.73
N ALA A 130 23.19 10.62 5.78
CA ALA A 130 22.11 10.86 4.82
C ALA A 130 22.53 10.77 3.33
N PRO A 131 23.65 11.37 2.87
CA PRO A 131 24.04 11.24 1.47
C PRO A 131 24.38 9.80 1.05
N TYR A 132 24.97 8.99 1.93
CA TYR A 132 25.25 7.58 1.63
C TYR A 132 23.97 6.74 1.55
N ILE A 133 23.01 6.99 2.44
CA ILE A 133 21.68 6.36 2.37
C ILE A 133 21.03 6.71 1.03
N LEU A 134 21.08 7.98 0.63
CA LEU A 134 20.49 8.43 -0.63
C LEU A 134 21.12 7.72 -1.84
N ILE A 135 22.46 7.62 -1.88
CA ILE A 135 23.18 6.89 -2.95
C ILE A 135 22.73 5.42 -3.00
N MET A 136 22.58 4.78 -1.83
CA MET A 136 22.15 3.39 -1.75
C MET A 136 20.71 3.20 -2.26
N VAL A 137 19.79 4.13 -1.96
CA VAL A 137 18.39 4.06 -2.39
C VAL A 137 18.22 4.32 -3.88
N VAL A 138 19.01 5.22 -4.47
CA VAL A 138 18.92 5.54 -5.91
C VAL A 138 19.69 4.55 -6.80
N THR A 139 20.44 3.61 -6.21
CA THR A 139 21.20 2.63 -6.98
C THR A 139 20.25 1.65 -7.68
N PRO A 140 20.32 1.52 -9.03
CA PRO A 140 19.40 0.66 -9.76
C PRO A 140 19.66 -0.82 -9.49
N MET A 141 18.59 -1.58 -9.26
CA MET A 141 18.68 -3.02 -8.94
C MET A 141 19.38 -3.83 -10.05
N ILE A 142 19.22 -3.43 -11.31
CA ILE A 142 19.84 -4.11 -12.47
C ILE A 142 21.38 -4.11 -12.42
N ALA A 143 22.01 -3.12 -11.78
CA ALA A 143 23.46 -3.04 -11.63
C ALA A 143 23.95 -3.81 -10.39
N LEU A 144 23.10 -3.91 -9.37
CA LEU A 144 23.43 -4.49 -8.08
C LEU A 144 23.55 -6.03 -8.17
N VAL A 145 22.62 -6.68 -8.88
CA VAL A 145 22.60 -8.14 -9.06
C VAL A 145 23.91 -8.71 -9.65
N PRO A 146 24.45 -8.21 -10.79
CA PRO A 146 25.70 -8.71 -11.33
C PRO A 146 26.91 -8.40 -10.43
N PHE A 147 26.94 -7.24 -9.77
CA PHE A 147 28.02 -6.90 -8.84
C PHE A 147 28.08 -7.86 -7.65
N LEU A 148 26.93 -8.15 -7.03
CA LEU A 148 26.84 -9.11 -5.94
C LEU A 148 27.25 -10.51 -6.39
N ARG A 149 26.82 -10.95 -7.57
CA ARG A 149 27.24 -12.24 -8.15
C ARG A 149 28.76 -12.33 -8.37
N LEU A 150 29.40 -11.25 -8.84
CA LEU A 150 30.86 -11.22 -9.01
C LEU A 150 31.61 -11.36 -7.68
N LYS A 151 31.05 -10.86 -6.58
CA LYS A 151 31.68 -10.92 -5.25
C LYS A 151 31.36 -12.19 -4.48
N MET A 152 30.14 -12.70 -4.60
CA MET A 152 29.67 -13.87 -3.84
C MET A 152 29.82 -15.20 -4.61
N GLY A 153 30.11 -15.15 -5.92
CA GLY A 153 30.23 -16.33 -6.77
C GLY A 153 28.89 -16.82 -7.32
N PHE A 154 28.93 -17.80 -8.24
CA PHE A 154 27.74 -18.50 -8.69
C PHE A 154 27.35 -19.51 -7.60
N GLY A 155 26.24 -19.26 -6.90
CA GLY A 155 25.69 -20.24 -5.97
C GLY A 155 25.52 -21.59 -6.65
N SER A 156 25.95 -22.66 -5.99
CA SER A 156 25.88 -24.05 -6.46
C SER A 156 24.45 -24.55 -6.55
#